data_AF-A0A934AZV2-F1
#
_entry.id   AF-A0A934AZV2-F1
#
_cell.length_a   1.000
_cell.length_b   1.000
_cell.length_c   1.000
_cell.angle_alpha   90.00
_cell.angle_beta   90.00
_cell.angle_gamma   90.00
#
_symmetry.space_group_name_H-M   'P 1'
#
loop_
_entity.id
_entity.type
_entity.pdbx_description
1 polymer ?
#
loop_
_entity_poly.entity_id
_entity_poly.type
_entity_poly.pdbx_seq_one_letter_code
_entity_poly.pdbx_strand_id
1 'polypeptide(L)'
;MMGLPGETEETIKRTTKFIKELELDDINMTKFTPFPGAPVYKTIHEEGVFNEDWELMNCLNFVFVPKGIESKERLEELYKQFIKGFYTSTNWVRKFWPLLFKSPDSTLRMLKNLPAFLRIRNDFRPVGKI
;
A
#
# COMPACT_ATOMS: atom_id res chain seq x y z
N MET A 1 4.94 -6.31 -0.22
CA MET A 1 3.67 -6.89 0.23
C MET A 1 3.51 -6.56 1.70
N MET A 2 2.29 -6.24 2.14
CA MET A 2 1.94 -5.89 3.53
C MET A 2 0.84 -6.82 4.04
N GLY A 3 0.83 -7.09 5.35
CA GLY A 3 -0.12 -7.98 6.03
C GLY A 3 0.34 -9.43 6.11
N LEU A 4 1.64 -9.71 6.13
CA LEU A 4 2.16 -11.09 6.23
C LEU A 4 1.96 -11.69 7.64
N PRO A 5 1.90 -13.03 7.77
CA PRO A 5 1.98 -13.71 9.06
C PRO A 5 3.17 -13.23 9.90
N GLY A 6 2.93 -13.00 11.20
CA GLY A 6 3.93 -12.46 12.13
C GLY A 6 4.25 -10.97 11.97
N GLU A 7 3.63 -10.25 11.04
CA GLU A 7 3.85 -8.82 10.86
C GLU A 7 3.19 -8.00 11.97
N THR A 8 3.88 -6.95 12.44
CA THR A 8 3.40 -6.00 13.45
C THR A 8 3.46 -4.56 12.92
N GLU A 9 2.90 -3.60 13.67
CA GLU A 9 3.01 -2.19 13.30
C GLU A 9 4.46 -1.71 13.22
N GLU A 10 5.30 -2.17 14.15
CA GLU A 10 6.72 -1.82 14.22
C GLU A 10 7.46 -2.32 12.98
N THR A 11 7.16 -3.55 12.53
CA THR A 11 7.79 -4.11 11.33
C THR A 11 7.32 -3.39 10.07
N ILE A 12 6.05 -2.99 9.98
CA ILE A 12 5.53 -2.16 8.88
C ILE A 12 6.22 -0.79 8.87
N LYS A 13 6.34 -0.13 10.03
CA LYS A 13 7.02 1.17 10.15
C LYS A 13 8.50 1.06 9.78
N ARG A 14 9.18 0.00 10.20
CA ARG A 14 10.58 -0.28 9.83
C ARG A 14 10.74 -0.47 8.33
N THR A 15 9.87 -1.25 7.70
CA THR A 15 9.87 -1.46 6.25
C THR A 15 9.57 -0.17 5.50
N THR A 16 8.63 0.64 5.99
CA THR A 16 8.30 1.97 5.44
C THR A 16 9.51 2.90 5.47
N LYS A 17 10.25 2.93 6.58
CA LYS A 17 11.47 3.74 6.71
C LYS A 17 12.54 3.27 5.72
N PHE A 18 12.78 1.96 5.66
CA PHE A 18 13.74 1.38 4.72
C PHE A 18 13.42 1.73 3.27
N ILE A 19 12.15 1.59 2.84
CA ILE A 19 11.73 1.92 1.47
C ILE A 19 11.96 3.41 1.15
N LYS A 20 11.74 4.31 2.11
CA LYS A 20 12.01 5.75 1.91
C LYS A 20 13.50 6.04 1.71
N GLU A 21 14.38 5.27 2.35
CA GLU A 21 15.84 5.41 2.22
C GLU A 21 16.38 4.93 0.87
N LEU A 22 15.67 4.01 0.19
CA LEU A 22 16.07 3.48 -1.12
C LEU A 22 15.93 4.49 -2.28
N GLU A 23 15.27 5.63 -2.05
CA GLU A 23 14.98 6.63 -3.08
C GLU A 23 14.37 6.05 -4.37
N LEU A 24 13.38 5.15 -4.27
CA LEU A 24 12.75 4.54 -5.46
C LEU A 24 11.93 5.57 -6.26
N ASP A 25 11.85 5.39 -7.58
CA ASP A 25 11.03 6.22 -8.47
C ASP A 25 9.56 5.75 -8.51
N ASP A 26 9.33 4.45 -8.32
CA ASP A 26 8.01 3.83 -8.29
C ASP A 26 8.00 2.57 -7.41
N ILE A 27 6.82 2.17 -6.95
CA ILE A 27 6.63 0.97 -6.12
C ILE A 27 5.28 0.32 -6.36
N ASN A 28 5.26 -1.02 -6.32
CA ASN A 28 4.03 -1.77 -6.21
C ASN A 28 3.94 -2.43 -4.83
N MET A 29 2.99 -1.99 -4.01
CA MET A 29 2.71 -2.59 -2.71
C MET A 29 1.41 -3.39 -2.77
N THR A 30 1.53 -4.71 -2.69
CA THR A 30 0.38 -5.63 -2.65
C THR A 30 -0.05 -5.93 -1.22
N LYS A 31 -1.34 -6.28 -1.06
CA LYS A 31 -1.89 -6.79 0.19
C LYS A 31 -1.77 -8.31 0.21
N PHE A 32 -1.30 -8.87 1.33
CA PHE A 32 -1.10 -10.31 1.43
C PHE A 32 -2.41 -11.07 1.27
N THR A 33 -2.37 -12.14 0.47
CA THR A 33 -3.50 -13.02 0.20
C THR A 33 -3.01 -14.47 0.29
N PRO A 34 -3.53 -15.27 1.23
CA PRO A 34 -3.16 -16.67 1.38
C PRO A 34 -3.94 -17.49 0.33
N PHE A 35 -3.27 -17.89 -0.75
CA PHE A 35 -3.92 -18.68 -1.81
C PHE A 35 -3.97 -20.18 -1.47
N PRO A 36 -5.05 -20.88 -1.82
CA PRO A 36 -5.13 -22.33 -1.68
C PRO A 36 -4.00 -23.02 -2.45
N GLY A 37 -3.40 -24.03 -1.82
CA GLY A 37 -2.21 -24.71 -2.34
C GLY A 37 -0.89 -24.09 -1.88
N ALA A 38 -0.88 -22.84 -1.41
CA ALA A 38 0.31 -22.29 -0.75
C ALA A 38 0.53 -22.98 0.61
N PRO A 39 1.79 -23.23 1.04
CA PRO A 39 2.06 -23.88 2.33
C PRO A 39 1.43 -23.16 3.52
N VAL A 40 1.46 -21.81 3.50
CA VAL A 40 0.89 -20.95 4.55
C VAL A 40 -0.62 -21.12 4.70
N TYR A 41 -1.32 -21.54 3.65
CA TYR A 41 -2.78 -21.70 3.66
C TYR A 41 -3.25 -22.67 4.74
N LYS A 42 -2.46 -23.73 5.00
CA LYS A 42 -2.81 -24.78 5.97
C LYS A 42 -2.81 -24.29 7.41
N THR A 43 -1.99 -23.29 7.72
CA THR A 43 -1.78 -22.77 9.08
C THR A 43 -2.23 -21.31 9.20
N ILE A 44 -2.90 -20.74 8.20
CA ILE A 44 -3.14 -19.31 8.15
C ILE A 44 -4.03 -18.82 9.30
N HIS A 45 -5.01 -19.62 9.70
CA HIS A 45 -5.89 -19.32 10.83
C HIS A 45 -5.15 -19.33 12.18
N GLU A 46 -3.96 -19.95 12.25
CA GLU A 46 -3.09 -19.89 13.43
C GLU A 46 -2.30 -18.59 13.47
N GLU A 47 -2.21 -17.84 12.38
CA GLU A 47 -1.38 -16.64 12.25
C GLU A 47 -2.18 -15.33 12.31
N GLY A 48 -3.51 -15.42 12.27
CA GLY A 48 -4.38 -14.25 12.23
C GLY A 48 -5.82 -14.57 11.85
N VAL A 49 -6.55 -13.52 11.50
CA VAL A 49 -7.94 -13.61 11.04
C VAL A 49 -7.94 -13.61 9.52
N PHE A 50 -8.42 -14.70 8.93
CA PHE A 50 -8.55 -14.86 7.48
C PHE A 50 -10.03 -14.86 7.07
N ASN A 51 -10.40 -13.92 6.19
CA ASN A 51 -11.69 -13.87 5.50
C ASN A 51 -11.53 -14.50 4.11
N GLU A 52 -11.94 -15.76 3.99
CA GLU A 52 -11.85 -16.53 2.75
C GLU A 52 -13.00 -16.18 1.77
N ASP A 53 -12.98 -14.96 1.27
CA ASP A 53 -13.84 -14.52 0.19
C ASP A 53 -13.06 -14.50 -1.13
N TRP A 54 -13.30 -15.50 -1.96
CA TRP A 54 -12.62 -15.72 -3.23
C TRP A 54 -12.69 -14.53 -4.18
N GLU A 55 -13.78 -13.76 -4.18
CA GLU A 55 -13.91 -12.57 -5.04
C GLU A 55 -12.96 -11.44 -4.60
N LEU A 56 -12.60 -11.42 -3.31
CA LEU A 56 -11.72 -10.42 -2.71
C LEU A 56 -10.25 -10.84 -2.67
N MET A 57 -9.93 -12.12 -2.88
CA MET A 57 -8.58 -12.70 -2.86
C MET A 57 -7.76 -12.35 -4.11
N ASN A 58 -7.53 -11.06 -4.34
CA ASN A 58 -6.91 -10.51 -5.55
C ASN A 58 -5.66 -9.65 -5.27
N CYS A 59 -5.11 -9.73 -4.05
CA CYS A 59 -3.96 -8.93 -3.59
C CYS A 59 -4.21 -7.40 -3.51
N LEU A 60 -5.44 -6.93 -3.74
CA LEU A 60 -5.85 -5.52 -3.62
C LEU A 60 -6.69 -5.26 -2.35
N ASN A 61 -7.23 -6.32 -1.74
CA ASN A 61 -7.99 -6.26 -0.50
C ASN A 61 -7.22 -6.93 0.65
N PHE A 62 -7.34 -6.38 1.86
CA PHE A 62 -6.94 -7.15 3.04
C PHE A 62 -8.03 -8.18 3.33
N VAL A 63 -7.72 -9.42 2.96
CA VAL A 63 -8.48 -10.63 3.31
C VAL A 63 -7.90 -11.32 4.54
N PHE A 64 -6.67 -10.99 4.92
CA PHE A 64 -6.01 -11.53 6.11
C PHE A 64 -5.49 -10.39 6.99
N VAL A 65 -5.66 -10.53 8.30
CA VAL A 65 -5.13 -9.63 9.33
C VAL A 65 -4.25 -10.45 10.27
N PRO A 66 -2.93 -10.20 10.32
CA PRO A 66 -2.03 -10.93 11.20
C PRO A 66 -2.28 -10.59 12.66
N LYS A 67 -2.00 -11.54 13.57
CA LYS A 67 -2.16 -11.37 15.04
C LYS A 67 -1.47 -10.14 15.62
N GLY A 68 -0.39 -9.67 15.00
CA GLY A 68 0.38 -8.50 15.44
C GLY A 68 -0.25 -7.16 15.08
N ILE A 69 -1.43 -7.15 14.45
CA ILE A 69 -2.14 -5.94 14.04
C ILE A 69 -3.56 -5.98 14.63
N GLU A 70 -3.98 -4.87 15.23
CA GLU A 70 -5.22 -4.75 15.98
C GLU A 70 -6.47 -5.10 15.16
N SER A 71 -6.55 -4.61 13.93
CA SER A 71 -7.74 -4.75 13.09
C SER A 71 -7.43 -4.57 11.61
N LYS A 72 -8.39 -4.96 10.75
CA LYS A 72 -8.32 -4.72 9.31
C LYS A 72 -8.25 -3.22 9.01
N GLU A 73 -9.02 -2.42 9.74
CA GLU A 73 -9.07 -0.96 9.61
C GLU A 73 -7.70 -0.36 9.91
N ARG A 74 -7.04 -0.84 10.96
CA ARG A 74 -5.69 -0.39 11.31
C ARG A 74 -4.67 -0.75 10.24
N LEU A 75 -4.78 -1.95 9.66
CA LEU A 75 -3.92 -2.39 8.56
C LEU A 75 -4.14 -1.55 7.28
N GLU A 76 -5.39 -1.23 6.94
CA GLU A 76 -5.73 -0.31 5.85
C GLU A 76 -5.18 1.10 6.10
N GLU A 77 -5.23 1.60 7.34
CA GLU A 77 -4.62 2.89 7.69
C GLU A 77 -3.11 2.89 7.49
N LEU A 78 -2.40 1.86 7.97
CA LEU A 78 -0.96 1.71 7.78
C LEU A 78 -0.59 1.65 6.30
N TYR A 79 -1.38 0.93 5.49
CA TYR A 79 -1.22 0.89 4.04
C TYR A 79 -1.41 2.28 3.41
N LYS A 80 -2.47 3.01 3.78
CA LYS A 80 -2.71 4.38 3.28
C LYS A 80 -1.59 5.34 3.68
N GLN A 81 -1.11 5.26 4.92
CA GLN A 81 0.02 6.06 5.41
C GLN A 81 1.30 5.76 4.61
N PHE A 82 1.57 4.49 4.34
CA PHE A 82 2.69 4.07 3.51
C PHE A 82 2.60 4.65 2.09
N ILE A 83 1.50 4.40 1.37
CA ILE A 83 1.30 4.84 -0.02
C ILE A 83 1.38 6.36 -0.12
N LYS A 84 0.64 7.08 0.73
CA LYS A 84 0.68 8.54 0.76
C LYS A 84 2.08 9.04 1.08
N GLY A 85 2.70 8.50 2.13
CA GLY A 85 4.03 8.89 2.57
C GLY A 85 5.12 8.68 1.50
N PHE A 86 4.97 7.68 0.64
CA PHE A 86 5.87 7.44 -0.49
C PHE A 86 5.61 8.45 -1.63
N TYR A 87 4.38 8.49 -2.16
CA TYR A 87 4.01 9.31 -3.33
C TYR A 87 3.84 10.80 -3.04
N THR A 88 4.02 11.24 -1.79
CA THR A 88 4.14 12.67 -1.43
C THR A 88 5.49 13.02 -0.83
N SER A 89 6.47 12.10 -0.86
CA SER A 89 7.80 12.37 -0.33
C SER A 89 8.56 13.37 -1.20
N THR A 90 9.43 14.18 -0.58
CA THR A 90 10.30 15.11 -1.30
C THR A 90 11.14 14.41 -2.37
N ASN A 91 11.64 13.21 -2.06
CA ASN A 91 12.44 12.40 -2.98
C ASN A 91 11.63 12.00 -4.22
N TRP A 92 10.41 11.50 -4.02
CA TRP A 92 9.53 11.15 -5.13
C TRP A 92 9.17 12.37 -5.98
N VAL A 93 8.79 13.50 -5.36
CA VAL A 93 8.46 14.74 -6.08
C VAL A 93 9.65 15.24 -6.91
N ARG A 94 10.86 15.21 -6.34
CA ARG A 94 12.11 15.58 -7.03
C ARG A 94 12.35 14.72 -8.29
N LYS A 95 12.06 13.42 -8.21
CA LYS A 95 12.21 12.46 -9.32
C LYS A 95 11.08 12.54 -10.34
N PHE A 96 9.87 12.84 -9.89
CA PHE A 96 8.69 12.93 -10.75
C PHE A 96 8.67 14.21 -11.61
N TRP A 97 9.14 15.35 -11.07
CA TRP A 97 9.07 16.64 -11.75
C TRP A 97 9.73 16.65 -13.15
N PRO A 98 10.96 16.13 -13.35
CA PRO A 98 11.57 16.05 -14.68
C PRO A 98 10.82 15.15 -15.66
N LEU A 99 10.11 14.12 -15.17
CA LEU A 99 9.36 13.19 -16.03
C LEU A 99 8.18 13.89 -16.73
N LEU A 100 7.60 14.91 -16.10
CA LEU A 100 6.54 15.73 -16.70
C LEU A 100 7.02 16.46 -17.97
N PHE A 101 8.30 16.83 -18.03
CA PHE A 101 8.86 17.50 -19.21
C PHE A 101 9.35 16.52 -20.28
N LYS A 102 9.63 15.26 -19.91
CA LYS A 102 10.06 14.23 -20.87
C LYS A 102 8.92 13.66 -21.71
N SER A 103 7.67 13.77 -21.25
CA SER A 103 6.51 13.25 -21.98
C SER A 103 5.37 14.28 -22.02
N PRO A 104 5.37 15.19 -23.02
CA PRO A 104 4.31 16.19 -23.19
C PRO A 104 2.91 15.58 -23.31
N ASP A 105 2.77 14.44 -24.01
CA ASP A 105 1.50 13.74 -24.16
C ASP A 105 0.96 13.20 -22.82
N SER A 106 1.83 12.61 -22.00
CA SER A 106 1.43 12.12 -20.68
C SER A 106 1.08 13.27 -19.74
N THR A 107 1.81 14.38 -19.80
CA THR A 107 1.51 15.59 -19.02
C THR A 107 0.17 16.20 -19.43
N LEU A 108 -0.11 16.30 -20.73
CA LEU A 108 -1.39 16.78 -21.23
C LEU A 108 -2.55 15.90 -20.75
N ARG A 109 -2.39 14.58 -20.81
CA ARG A 109 -3.40 13.63 -20.28
C ARG A 109 -3.59 13.80 -18.77
N MET A 110 -2.52 14.01 -18.02
CA MET A 110 -2.59 14.21 -16.57
C MET A 110 -3.33 15.50 -16.23
N LEU A 111 -3.03 16.61 -16.93
CA LEU A 111 -3.72 17.90 -16.77
C LEU A 111 -5.21 17.79 -17.13
N LYS A 112 -5.55 17.13 -18.24
CA LYS A 112 -6.94 16.91 -18.66
C LYS A 112 -7.75 16.13 -17.62
N ASN A 113 -7.11 15.23 -16.89
CA ASN A 113 -7.74 14.39 -15.86
C ASN A 113 -7.49 14.88 -14.43
N LEU A 114 -6.94 16.08 -14.24
CA LEU A 114 -6.60 16.63 -12.92
C LEU A 114 -7.77 16.59 -11.91
N PRO A 115 -9.04 16.87 -12.29
CA PRO A 115 -10.17 16.74 -11.36
C PRO A 115 -10.33 15.32 -10.80
N ALA A 116 -10.07 14.28 -11.59
CA ALA A 116 -10.16 12.90 -11.14
C ALA A 116 -9.04 12.57 -10.13
N PHE A 117 -7.82 13.03 -10.37
CA PHE A 117 -6.70 12.89 -9.43
C PHE A 117 -6.98 13.61 -8.10
N LEU A 118 -7.54 14.82 -8.14
CA LEU A 118 -7.90 15.58 -6.95
C LEU A 118 -8.99 14.89 -6.12
N ARG A 119 -9.91 14.17 -6.77
CA ARG A 119 -10.94 13.36 -6.10
C ARG A 119 -10.31 12.16 -5.37
N ILE A 120 -9.47 11.38 -6.06
CA ILE A 120 -8.82 10.16 -5.51
C ILE A 120 -7.89 10.48 -4.34
N ARG A 121 -7.31 11.68 -4.30
CA ARG A 121 -6.49 12.14 -3.17
C ARG A 121 -7.20 11.98 -1.81
N ASN A 122 -8.53 12.05 -1.77
CA ASN A 122 -9.29 11.90 -0.54
C ASN A 122 -9.35 10.44 -0.04
N ASP A 123 -9.26 9.46 -0.93
CA ASP A 123 -9.36 8.02 -0.62
C ASP A 123 -8.14 7.53 0.20
N PHE A 124 -7.00 8.18 0.00
CA PHE A 124 -5.73 7.90 0.68
C PHE A 124 -5.45 8.86 1.85
N ARG A 125 -6.44 9.62 2.34
CA ARG A 125 -6.25 10.42 3.57
C ARG A 125 -6.20 9.48 4.78
N PRO A 126 -5.08 9.39 5.51
CA PRO A 126 -5.04 8.64 6.76
C PRO A 126 -5.85 9.39 7.83
N VAL A 127 -6.47 8.64 8.75
CA VAL A 127 -7.25 9.19 9.87
C VAL A 127 -6.34 9.75 10.98
N GLY A 128 -5.11 9.22 11.11
CA GLY A 128 -4.08 9.67 12.05
C GLY A 128 -3.03 10.64 11.47
N LYS A 129 -2.30 11.34 12.36
CA LYS A 129 -1.14 12.19 11.99
C LYS A 129 -0.01 11.34 11.38
N ILE A 130 0.61 11.87 10.33
CA ILE A 130 1.75 11.30 9.59
C ILE A 130 3.03 11.41 10.41
#